data_AF-A0A934DCU7-F1
#
_entry.id   AF-A0A934DCU7-F1
#
_cell.length_a   1.000
_cell.length_b   1.000
_cell.length_c   1.000
_cell.angle_alpha   90.00
_cell.angle_beta   90.00
_cell.angle_gamma   90.00
#
_symmetry.space_group_name_H-M   'P 1'
#
loop_
_entity.id
_entity.type
_entity.pdbx_description
1 polymer ?
#
loop_
_entity_poly.entity_id
_entity_poly.type
_entity_poly.pdbx_seq_one_letter_code
_entity_poly.pdbx_strand_id
1 'polypeptide(L)' 'MKVNADFTKILGKDTEEKWVALSEDRKKLIDSGPTLPELRERLGEKRNDYIYMKVLRSDMEYSFGVFS' A
#
# COMPACT_ATOMS: atom_id res chain seq x y z
N MET A 1 15.50 -11.81 6.25
CA MET A 1 15.68 -11.10 4.96
C MET A 1 15.19 -9.66 5.13
N LYS A 2 16.08 -8.67 5.01
CA LYS A 2 15.68 -7.24 5.00
C LYS A 2 15.11 -6.92 3.62
N VAL A 3 13.79 -6.79 3.53
CA VAL A 3 13.13 -6.29 2.31
C VAL A 3 13.32 -4.77 2.27
N ASN A 4 14.47 -4.30 1.78
CA ASN A 4 14.62 -2.93 1.29
C ASN A 4 14.02 -2.87 -0.11
N ALA A 5 12.71 -3.05 -0.23
CA ALA A 5 12.01 -2.71 -1.45
C ALA A 5 11.88 -1.19 -1.46
N ASP A 6 12.61 -0.55 -2.37
CA ASP A 6 12.55 0.90 -2.56
C ASP A 6 11.22 1.25 -3.25
N PHE A 7 10.17 1.35 -2.44
CA PHE A 7 8.81 1.64 -2.91
C PHE A 7 8.66 3.06 -3.46
N THR A 8 9.63 3.96 -3.24
CA THR A 8 9.55 5.35 -3.74
C THR A 8 9.51 5.44 -5.27
N LYS A 9 9.98 4.40 -5.98
CA LYS A 9 9.94 4.35 -7.45
C LYS A 9 8.58 3.93 -8.01
N ILE A 10 7.73 3.31 -7.19
CA ILE A 10 6.42 2.76 -7.59
C ILE A 10 5.25 3.43 -6.87
N LEU A 11 5.52 4.06 -5.72
CA LEU A 11 4.57 4.84 -4.94
C LEU A 11 5.00 6.30 -4.99
N GLY A 12 4.21 7.11 -5.70
CA GLY A 12 4.39 8.56 -5.76
C GLY A 12 3.48 9.29 -4.78
N LYS A 13 3.59 10.63 -4.75
CA LYS A 13 2.72 11.49 -3.93
C LYS A 13 1.23 11.25 -4.17
N ASP A 14 0.82 10.90 -5.39
CA ASP A 14 -0.58 10.61 -5.73
C ASP A 14 -1.16 9.38 -5.01
N THR A 15 -0.29 8.51 -4.49
CA THR A 15 -0.70 7.31 -3.73
C THR A 15 -0.69 7.52 -2.22
N GLU A 16 -0.24 8.68 -1.73
CA GLU A 16 -0.28 8.99 -0.29
C GLU A 16 -1.71 8.95 0.25
N GLU A 17 -1.85 8.49 1.49
CA GLU A 17 -3.12 8.26 2.20
C GLU A 17 -4.07 7.25 1.57
N LYS A 18 -3.65 6.58 0.50
CA LYS A 18 -4.45 5.58 -0.21
C LYS A 18 -3.99 4.16 0.11
N TRP A 19 -4.91 3.23 -0.08
CA TRP A 19 -4.61 1.82 -0.22
C TRP A 19 -4.06 1.54 -1.60
N VAL A 20 -3.01 0.73 -1.66
CA VAL A 20 -2.37 0.30 -2.90
C VAL A 20 -2.33 -1.21 -2.97
N ALA A 21 -2.50 -1.73 -4.18
CA ALA A 21 -2.31 -3.13 -4.50
C ALA A 21 -1.05 -3.25 -5.34
N LEU A 22 -0.11 -4.04 -4.86
CA LEU A 22 1.14 -4.34 -5.56
C LEU A 22 1.09 -5.76 -6.11
N SER A 23 1.91 -6.05 -7.12
CA SER A 23 2.19 -7.42 -7.52
C SER A 23 2.81 -8.22 -6.35
N GLU A 24 2.71 -9.55 -6.40
CA GLU A 24 3.31 -10.46 -5.41
C GLU A 24 4.81 -10.18 -5.19
N ASP A 25 5.55 -9.87 -6.26
CA ASP A 25 6.97 -9.53 -6.22
C ASP A 25 7.26 -8.09 -5.72
N ARG A 26 6.21 -7.31 -5.44
CA ARG A 26 6.26 -5.93 -4.94
C ARG A 26 6.98 -4.94 -5.86
N LYS A 27 7.13 -5.26 -7.15
CA LYS A 27 7.84 -4.42 -8.12
C LYS A 27 6.93 -3.52 -8.93
N LYS A 28 5.62 -3.72 -8.88
CA LYS A 28 4.65 -2.94 -9.66
C LYS A 28 3.44 -2.57 -8.84
N LEU A 29 2.97 -1.33 -9.01
CA LEU A 29 1.67 -0.88 -8.56
C LEU A 29 0.61 -1.37 -9.56
N ILE A 30 -0.37 -2.11 -9.08
CA ILE A 30 -1.48 -2.65 -9.88
C ILE A 30 -2.66 -1.66 -9.88
N ASP A 31 -3.07 -1.20 -8.70
CA ASP A 31 -4.12 -0.20 -8.54
C ASP A 31 -3.97 0.54 -7.20
N SER A 32 -4.67 1.66 -7.05
CA SER A 32 -4.77 2.44 -5.81
C SER A 32 -6.20 2.97 -5.57
N GLY A 33 -6.53 3.20 -4.31
CA GLY A 33 -7.89 3.58 -3.91
C GLY A 33 -7.97 4.11 -2.48
N PRO A 34 -9.01 4.86 -2.15
CA PRO A 34 -9.15 5.47 -0.82
C PRO A 34 -9.37 4.42 0.28
N THR A 35 -10.02 3.29 -0.04
CA THR A 35 -10.35 2.24 0.92
C THR A 35 -9.95 0.85 0.40
N LEU A 36 -9.60 -0.06 1.32
CA LEU A 36 -9.28 -1.45 0.99
C LEU A 36 -10.47 -2.20 0.34
N PRO A 37 -11.72 -2.07 0.81
CA PRO A 37 -12.86 -2.76 0.20
C PRO A 37 -13.05 -2.38 -1.28
N GLU A 38 -13.02 -1.08 -1.61
CA GLU A 38 -13.14 -0.62 -3.00
C GLU A 38 -12.03 -1.18 -3.89
N LEU A 39 -10.80 -1.23 -3.37
CA LEU A 39 -9.67 -1.76 -4.11
C LEU A 39 -9.83 -3.26 -4.40
N ARG A 40 -10.34 -4.01 -3.42
CA ARG A 40 -10.62 -5.44 -3.56
C ARG A 40 -11.79 -5.70 -4.51
N GLU A 41 -12.81 -4.84 -4.48
CA GLU A 41 -13.94 -4.94 -5.40
C GLU A 41 -13.50 -4.71 -6.85
N ARG A 42 -12.66 -3.68 -7.09
CA ARG A 42 -12.11 -3.38 -8.43
C ARG A 42 -11.21 -4.49 -8.99
N LEU A 43 -10.36 -5.08 -8.16
CA LEU A 43 -9.43 -6.13 -8.58
C LEU A 43 -10.07 -7.53 -8.61
N GLY A 44 -11.26 -7.67 -8.04
CA GLY A 44 -11.98 -8.95 -7.94
C GLY A 44 -11.31 -9.97 -7.02
N GLU A 45 -11.80 -11.21 -7.05
CA GLU A 45 -11.34 -12.29 -6.15
C GLU A 45 -9.98 -12.91 -6.50
N LYS A 46 -9.11 -12.22 -7.25
CA LYS A 46 -7.70 -12.65 -7.46
C LYS A 46 -6.83 -12.37 -6.23
N ARG A 47 -7.28 -12.88 -5.08
CA ARG A 47 -6.77 -12.54 -3.74
C ARG A 47 -5.33 -12.96 -3.49
N ASN A 48 -4.76 -13.88 -4.27
CA ASN A 48 -3.42 -14.41 -4.03
C ASN A 48 -2.31 -13.70 -4.83
N ASP A 49 -2.65 -12.89 -5.83
CA ASP A 49 -1.63 -12.29 -6.71
C ASP A 49 -1.20 -10.88 -6.24
N TYR A 50 -1.87 -10.34 -5.22
CA TYR A 50 -1.73 -8.94 -4.81
C TYR A 50 -1.35 -8.75 -3.35
N ILE A 51 -0.41 -7.84 -3.11
CA ILE A 51 -0.04 -7.36 -1.77
C ILE A 51 -0.69 -6.01 -1.53
N TYR A 52 -1.55 -5.94 -0.52
CA TYR A 52 -2.25 -4.70 -0.14
C TYR A 52 -1.48 -3.95 0.95
N MET A 53 -1.32 -2.64 0.79
CA MET A 53 -0.65 -1.78 1.76
C MET A 53 -1.34 -0.42 1.81
N LYS A 54 -1.38 0.22 2.98
CA LYS A 54 -1.77 1.62 3.11
C LYS A 54 -0.53 2.50 3.05
N VAL A 55 -0.50 3.44 2.12
CA VAL A 55 0.57 4.42 2.00
C VAL A 55 0.25 5.56 2.95
N LEU A 56 1.17 5.84 3.86
CA LEU A 56 1.09 6.99 4.75
C LEU A 56 1.75 8.19 4.07
N ARG A 57 1.36 9.40 4.47
CA ARG A 57 2.05 10.60 3.99
C ARG A 57 3.49 10.59 4.45
N SER A 58 4.38 11.10 3.61
CA SER A 58 5.81 11.17 3.94
C SER A 58 6.13 12.07 5.14
N ASP A 59 5.22 12.99 5.48
CA ASP A 59 5.35 13.93 6.60
C ASP A 59 4.68 13.45 7.90
N MET A 60 4.11 12.24 7.91
CA MET A 60 3.45 11.68 9.08
C MET A 60 4.43 10.87 9.92
N GLU A 61 4.83 11.40 11.07
CA GLU A 61 5.49 10.62 12.11
C GLU A 61 4.45 9.82 12.90
N TYR A 62 4.59 8.49 12.90
CA TYR A 62 3.72 7.61 13.67
C TYR A 62 4.26 7.49 15.10
N SER A 63 3.56 8.08 16.07
CA SER A 63 3.82 7.81 17.49
C SER A 63 2.87 6.71 17.96
N PHE A 64 3.42 5.58 18.42
CA PHE A 64 2.64 4.60 19.15
C PHE A 64 2.37 5.17 20.54
N GLY A 65 1.22 5.83 20.69
CA GLY A 65 0.69 6.16 22.00
C GLY A 65 0.41 4.88 22.76
N VAL A 66 1.33 4.48 23.64
CA VAL A 66 1.06 3.49 24.67
C VAL A 66 0.08 4.17 25.63
N PHE A 67 -1.22 3.89 25.45
CA PHE A 67 -2.20 4.21 26.48
C PHE A 67 -1.96 3.23 27.64
N SER A 68 -1.26 3.73 28.66
CA SER A 68 -1.11 3.12 29.98
C SER A 68 -2.35 3.35 30.83
#